data_AF-A0A1V5VW25-F1
#
_entry.id   AF-A0A1V5VW25-F1
#
_cell.length_a   1.000
_cell.length_b   1.000
_cell.length_c   1.000
_cell.angle_alpha   90.00
_cell.angle_beta   90.00
_cell.angle_gamma   90.00
#
_symmetry.space_group_name_H-M   'P 1'
#
loop_
_entity.id
_entity.type
_entity.pdbx_description
1 polymer ?
#
loop_
_entity_poly.entity_id
_entity_poly.type
_entity_poly.pdbx_seq_one_letter_code
_entity_poly.pdbx_strand_id
1 'polypeptide(L)'
;MQHTFDGDNLLLNWNTTVPGSTQVWYQIVGSTAPVTTTAPMSHTMFLPLIMRDIWQATVLNPTPTTSHSVSIPGMQSLQSGDKIIVRLLSRRPTADACVTEGYGNIEIVKP
;
A
#
# COMPACT_ATOMS: atom_id res chain seq x y z
N MET A 1 13.27 -4.30 0.28
CA MET A 1 12.62 -3.04 -0.15
C MET A 1 13.02 -1.96 0.84
N GLN A 2 13.33 -0.76 0.34
CA GLN A 2 13.58 0.43 1.14
C GLN A 2 12.42 1.40 0.94
N HIS A 3 12.00 2.09 2.00
CA HIS A 3 10.97 3.10 1.94
C HIS A 3 11.39 4.36 2.69
N THR A 4 10.94 5.51 2.19
CA THR A 4 11.21 6.81 2.81
C THR A 4 10.00 7.71 2.65
N PHE A 5 9.62 8.41 3.71
CA PHE A 5 8.66 9.52 3.62
C PHE A 5 9.42 10.78 3.23
N ASP A 6 9.07 11.37 2.08
CA ASP A 6 9.63 12.61 1.55
C ASP A 6 8.50 13.62 1.29
N GLY A 7 8.27 14.50 2.27
CA GLY A 7 7.17 15.45 2.25
C GLY A 7 5.80 14.75 2.19
N ASP A 8 5.07 14.96 1.09
CA ASP A 8 3.77 14.33 0.82
C ASP A 8 3.87 12.94 0.15
N ASN A 9 5.08 12.47 -0.12
CA ASN A 9 5.31 11.24 -0.86
C ASN A 9 5.88 10.12 0.01
N LEU A 10 5.43 8.90 -0.23
CA LEU A 10 6.09 7.67 0.20
C LEU A 10 6.86 7.11 -1.00
N LEU A 11 8.19 7.18 -0.91
CA LEU A 11 9.10 6.62 -1.91
C LEU A 11 9.37 5.15 -1.57
N LEU A 12 9.18 4.27 -2.55
CA LEU A 12 9.44 2.84 -2.45
C LEU A 12 10.50 2.44 -3.46
N ASN A 13 11.55 1.76 -3.01
CA ASN A 13 12.63 1.27 -3.85
C ASN A 13 12.88 -0.22 -3.62
N TRP A 14 12.96 -1.00 -4.69
CA TRP A 14 13.25 -2.43 -4.60
C TRP A 14 13.87 -2.97 -5.87
N ASN A 15 14.54 -4.11 -5.72
CA ASN A 15 15.18 -4.81 -6.82
C ASN A 15 14.47 -6.15 -7.10
N THR A 16 14.53 -6.56 -8.35
CA THR A 16 14.07 -7.86 -8.86
C THR A 16 15.25 -8.58 -9.52
N THR A 17 15.22 -9.91 -9.58
CA THR A 17 16.32 -10.70 -10.15
C THR A 17 16.38 -10.63 -11.67
N VAL A 18 15.27 -10.26 -12.30
CA VAL A 18 15.12 -10.18 -13.76
C VAL A 18 14.31 -8.94 -14.14
N PRO A 19 14.52 -8.37 -15.34
CA PRO A 19 13.78 -7.19 -15.78
C PRO A 19 12.27 -7.44 -15.86
N GLY A 20 11.48 -6.50 -15.34
CA GLY A 20 10.03 -6.54 -15.44
C GLY A 20 9.41 -5.15 -15.34
N SER A 21 8.21 -4.97 -15.89
CA SER A 21 7.38 -3.79 -15.68
C SER A 21 6.87 -3.80 -14.24
N THR A 22 6.60 -2.63 -13.65
CA THR A 22 6.27 -2.52 -12.23
C THR A 22 5.01 -1.73 -11.94
N GLN A 23 4.27 -2.16 -10.91
CA GLN A 23 3.16 -1.43 -10.31
C GLN A 23 3.13 -1.69 -8.81
N VAL A 24 2.74 -0.70 -8.00
CA VAL A 24 2.50 -0.88 -6.58
C VAL A 24 1.02 -0.75 -6.29
N TRP A 25 0.48 -1.71 -5.56
CA TRP A 25 -0.85 -1.64 -4.99
C TRP A 25 -0.70 -1.28 -3.51
N TYR A 26 -1.54 -0.39 -3.00
CA TYR A 26 -1.44 0.06 -1.62
C TYR A 26 -2.81 0.35 -0.99
N GLN A 27 -2.84 0.31 0.32
CA GLN A 27 -4.00 0.64 1.14
C GLN A 27 -3.52 1.49 2.32
N ILE A 28 -4.28 2.52 2.63
CA ILE A 28 -4.08 3.33 3.83
C ILE A 28 -5.04 2.83 4.90
N VAL A 29 -4.48 2.35 6.01
CA VAL A 29 -5.21 1.95 7.21
C VAL A 29 -5.02 3.07 8.23
N GLY A 30 -5.96 4.00 8.24
CA GLY A 30 -5.97 5.08 9.23
C GLY A 30 -6.27 4.55 10.63
N SER A 31 -5.67 5.19 11.64
CA SER A 31 -6.02 4.96 13.04
C SER A 31 -7.50 5.29 13.26
N THR A 32 -8.29 4.29 13.65
CA THR A 32 -9.70 4.48 14.01
C THR A 32 -9.77 5.14 15.39
N ALA A 33 -9.44 6.43 15.48
CA ALA A 33 -9.96 7.21 16.58
C ALA A 33 -11.50 7.10 16.54
N PRO A 34 -12.17 6.72 17.63
CA PRO A 34 -13.62 6.62 17.62
C PRO A 34 -14.19 7.98 17.21
N VAL A 35 -15.04 7.97 16.17
CA VAL A 35 -15.56 9.19 15.52
C VAL A 35 -16.35 10.07 16.50
N THR A 36 -16.82 9.52 17.63
CA THR A 36 -17.52 10.25 18.69
C THR A 36 -17.35 9.59 20.06
N THR A 37 -17.48 10.38 21.13
CA THR A 37 -17.67 9.88 22.50
C THR A 37 -18.95 9.04 22.58
N THR A 38 -18.84 7.77 22.94
CA THR A 38 -20.00 6.88 23.07
C THR A 38 -20.63 7.01 24.45
N ALA A 39 -21.95 7.25 24.51
CA ALA A 39 -22.71 7.10 25.74
C ALA A 39 -22.84 5.60 26.09
N PRO A 40 -22.71 5.20 27.37
CA PRO A 40 -22.86 3.81 27.77
C PRO A 40 -24.30 3.34 27.53
N MET A 41 -24.47 2.25 26.80
CA MET A 41 -25.78 1.62 26.58
C MET A 41 -26.00 0.47 27.55
N SER A 42 -27.23 0.30 28.02
CA SER A 42 -27.62 -0.75 28.98
C SER A 42 -27.86 -2.13 28.35
N HIS A 43 -27.73 -2.24 27.03
CA HIS A 43 -28.03 -3.45 26.26
C HIS A 43 -26.92 -3.71 25.22
N THR A 44 -26.73 -4.98 24.86
CA THR A 44 -25.76 -5.40 23.84
C THR A 44 -26.33 -5.14 22.44
N MET A 45 -25.63 -4.34 21.64
CA MET A 45 -25.92 -4.17 20.22
C MET A 45 -24.82 -4.83 19.39
N PHE A 46 -25.22 -5.60 18.38
CA PHE A 46 -24.31 -6.16 17.39
C PHE A 46 -24.40 -5.30 16.13
N LEU A 47 -23.41 -4.43 15.95
CA LEU A 47 -23.24 -3.69 14.70
C LEU A 47 -22.36 -4.52 13.77
N PRO A 48 -22.75 -4.71 12.49
CA PRO A 48 -21.87 -5.34 11.52
C PRO A 48 -20.62 -4.46 11.36
N LEU A 49 -19.44 -5.08 11.47
CA LEU A 49 -18.18 -4.39 11.20
C LEU A 49 -18.13 -4.06 9.70
N ILE A 50 -18.38 -2.81 9.34
CA ILE A 50 -18.20 -2.31 7.98
C ILE A 50 -16.76 -1.82 7.87
N MET A 51 -15.86 -2.71 7.43
CA MET A 51 -14.48 -2.34 7.09
C MET A 51 -14.38 -2.14 5.57
N ARG A 52 -13.99 -0.94 5.13
CA ARG A 52 -13.73 -0.66 3.71
C ARG A 52 -12.29 -1.06 3.37
N ASP A 53 -12.13 -2.16 2.64
CA ASP A 53 -10.84 -2.59 2.11
C ASP A 53 -10.60 -1.99 0.71
N ILE A 54 -10.21 -0.72 0.65
CA ILE A 54 -10.00 0.00 -0.61
C ILE A 54 -8.50 -0.04 -0.96
N TRP A 55 -8.18 -0.87 -1.95
CA TRP A 55 -6.86 -0.88 -2.60
C TRP A 55 -6.79 0.18 -3.68
N GLN A 56 -5.70 0.93 -3.68
CA GLN A 56 -5.29 1.86 -4.72
C GLN A 56 -4.09 1.29 -5.47
N ALA A 57 -3.87 1.73 -6.70
CA ALA A 57 -2.74 1.29 -7.51
C ALA A 57 -2.04 2.49 -8.14
N THR A 58 -0.71 2.44 -8.19
CA THR A 58 0.08 3.44 -8.91
C THR A 58 -0.05 3.26 -10.41
N VAL A 59 0.36 4.28 -11.17
CA VAL A 59 0.51 4.14 -12.62
C VAL A 59 1.49 3.01 -12.91
N LEU A 60 1.14 2.15 -13.87
CA LEU A 60 2.03 1.09 -14.35
C LEU A 60 3.25 1.70 -15.03
N ASN A 61 4.45 1.33 -14.59
CA ASN A 61 5.68 1.63 -15.32
C ASN A 61 5.97 0.45 -16.26
N PRO A 62 5.80 0.62 -17.59
CA PRO A 62 5.96 -0.46 -18.55
C PRO A 62 7.43 -0.80 -18.84
N THR A 63 8.37 0.07 -18.48
CA THR A 63 9.81 -0.08 -18.80
C THR A 63 10.41 -1.22 -17.97
N PRO A 64 10.87 -2.32 -18.60
CA PRO A 64 11.42 -3.45 -17.85
C PRO A 64 12.78 -3.11 -17.26
N THR A 65 12.89 -3.09 -15.93
CA THR A 65 14.14 -2.87 -15.20
C THR A 65 14.27 -3.86 -14.05
N THR A 66 15.48 -3.98 -13.51
CA THR A 66 15.72 -4.75 -12.27
C THR A 66 15.62 -3.89 -11.02
N SER A 67 15.81 -2.57 -11.15
CA SER A 67 15.68 -1.58 -10.08
C SER A 67 14.42 -0.75 -10.30
N HIS A 68 13.56 -0.73 -9.28
CA HIS A 68 12.24 -0.12 -9.31
C HIS A 68 12.15 0.99 -8.28
N SER A 69 11.51 2.09 -8.68
CA SER A 69 11.21 3.22 -7.81
C SER A 69 9.79 3.70 -8.08
N VAL A 70 9.03 3.93 -7.02
CA VAL A 70 7.64 4.41 -7.09
C VAL A 70 7.41 5.44 -5.98
N SER A 71 6.72 6.53 -6.34
CA SER A 71 6.28 7.58 -5.41
C SER A 71 4.77 7.50 -5.23
N ILE A 72 4.32 7.33 -3.98
CA ILE A 72 2.90 7.33 -3.62
C ILE A 72 2.58 8.67 -2.93
N PRO A 73 1.75 9.54 -3.51
CA PRO A 73 1.41 10.85 -2.93
C PRO A 73 0.35 10.74 -1.82
N GLY A 74 0.06 11.85 -1.13
CA GLY A 74 -1.02 11.96 -0.14
C GLY A 74 -0.63 11.60 1.29
N MET A 75 0.67 11.45 1.58
CA MET A 75 1.15 11.10 2.91
C MET A 75 0.90 12.18 3.95
N GLN A 76 0.72 13.45 3.59
CA GLN A 76 0.42 14.54 4.52
C GLN A 76 -0.92 14.37 5.24
N SER A 77 -1.88 13.66 4.61
CA SER A 77 -3.19 13.39 5.21
C SER A 77 -3.11 12.42 6.40
N LEU A 78 -2.02 11.68 6.53
CA LEU A 78 -1.81 10.66 7.55
C LEU A 78 -1.25 11.24 8.84
N GLN A 79 -1.58 10.63 9.96
CA GLN A 79 -1.00 10.91 11.28
C GLN A 79 0.18 9.98 11.55
N SER A 80 1.07 10.38 12.46
CA SER A 80 2.10 9.48 12.99
C SER A 80 1.42 8.25 13.60
N GLY A 81 1.90 7.05 13.25
CA GLY A 81 1.28 5.78 13.62
C GLY A 81 0.25 5.22 12.64
N ASP A 82 -0.18 6.00 11.65
CA ASP A 82 -1.01 5.46 10.56
C ASP A 82 -0.22 4.44 9.72
N LYS A 83 -0.94 3.46 9.20
CA LYS A 83 -0.34 2.32 8.49
C LYS A 83 -0.65 2.39 7.01
N ILE A 84 0.35 2.09 6.20
CA ILE A 84 0.23 1.90 4.76
C ILE A 84 0.62 0.46 4.47
N ILE A 85 -0.28 -0.30 3.87
CA ILE A 85 -0.01 -1.67 3.41
C ILE A 85 0.28 -1.58 1.92
N VAL A 86 1.42 -2.11 1.48
CA VAL A 86 1.82 -2.13 0.06
C VAL A 86 2.02 -3.54 -0.46
N ARG A 87 1.75 -3.75 -1.75
CA ARG A 87 2.09 -4.94 -2.54
C ARG A 87 2.86 -4.48 -3.76
N LEU A 88 4.06 -5.00 -3.93
CA LEU A 88 4.91 -4.68 -5.08
C LEU A 88 4.66 -5.73 -6.15
N LEU A 89 4.35 -5.30 -7.37
CA LEU A 89 4.12 -6.20 -8.49
C LEU A 89 5.20 -5.98 -9.55
N SER A 90 5.76 -7.07 -10.05
CA SER A 90 6.62 -7.08 -11.23
C SER A 90 6.04 -8.02 -12.27
N ARG A 91 5.89 -7.56 -13.51
CA ARG A 91 5.34 -8.36 -14.62
C ARG A 91 6.33 -8.42 -15.76
N ARG A 92 6.52 -9.62 -16.32
CA ARG A 92 7.33 -9.82 -17.52
C ARG A 92 6.70 -10.84 -18.47
N PRO A 93 6.78 -10.65 -19.78
CA PRO A 93 6.52 -11.71 -20.74
C PRO A 93 7.66 -12.74 -20.71
N THR A 94 7.31 -14.02 -20.80
CA THR A 94 8.23 -15.14 -21.09
C THR A 94 7.83 -15.76 -22.43
N ALA A 95 8.52 -16.81 -22.87
CA ALA A 95 8.25 -17.47 -24.15
C ALA A 95 6.79 -17.98 -24.26
N ASP A 96 6.23 -18.46 -23.15
CA ASP A 96 4.94 -19.17 -23.16
C ASP A 96 3.82 -18.45 -22.38
N ALA A 97 4.17 -17.50 -21.51
CA ALA A 97 3.20 -16.81 -20.65
C ALA A 97 3.69 -15.46 -20.14
N CYS A 98 2.77 -14.61 -19.68
CA CYS A 98 3.12 -13.48 -18.83
C CYS A 98 3.21 -13.94 -17.37
N VAL A 99 4.34 -13.68 -16.72
CA VAL A 99 4.56 -13.97 -15.31
C VAL A 99 4.41 -12.68 -14.51
N THR A 100 3.62 -12.74 -13.44
CA THR A 100 3.50 -11.66 -12.46
C THR A 100 4.04 -12.16 -11.12
N GLU A 101 5.07 -11.49 -10.63
CA GLU A 101 5.64 -11.72 -9.31
C GLU A 101 5.12 -10.65 -8.34
N GLY A 102 4.56 -11.09 -7.22
CA GLY A 102 4.12 -10.22 -6.14
C GLY A 102 5.04 -10.36 -4.94
N TYR A 103 5.50 -9.22 -4.41
CA TYR A 103 6.10 -9.15 -3.07
C TYR A 103 5.01 -8.63 -2.13
N GLY A 104 4.71 -9.43 -1.11
CA GLY A 104 3.46 -9.42 -0.35
C GLY A 104 3.17 -8.16 0.47
N ASN A 105 2.18 -8.27 1.37
CA ASN A 105 1.68 -7.17 2.20
C ASN A 105 2.77 -6.63 3.13
N ILE A 106 3.47 -5.58 2.70
CA ILE A 106 4.46 -4.91 3.53
C ILE A 106 3.76 -3.77 4.24
N GLU A 107 3.80 -3.80 5.57
CA GLU A 107 3.29 -2.73 6.42
C GLU A 107 4.36 -1.67 6.62
N ILE A 108 4.00 -0.42 6.36
CA ILE A 108 4.83 0.77 6.55
C ILE A 108 4.07 1.70 7.50
N VAL A 109 4.73 2.10 8.59
CA VAL A 109 4.13 3.00 9.59
C VAL A 109 4.66 4.40 9.35
N LYS A 110 3.77 5.40 9.32
CA LYS A 110 4.18 6.79 9.25
C LYS A 110 4.88 7.20 10.56
N PRO A 111 6.11 7.75 10.50
CA PRO A 111 6.83 8.21 11.67
C PRO A 111 6.10 9.37 12.37
#